data_AF-A0A518B8N8-F1
#
_entry.id   AF-A0A518B8N8-F1
#
_cell.length_a   1.000
_cell.length_b   1.000
_cell.length_c   1.000
_cell.angle_alpha   90.00
_cell.angle_beta   90.00
_cell.angle_gamma   90.00
#
_symmetry.space_group_name_H-M   'P 1'
#
loop_
_entity.id
_entity.type
_entity.pdbx_description
1 polymer ?
#
loop_
_entity_poly.entity_id
_entity_poly.type
_entity_poly.pdbx_seq_one_letter_code
_entity_poly.pdbx_strand_id
1 'polypeptide(L)'
;MLRTAIETEVHEFILAHEDRRDERGQRLVVRNGYKPTREILTGAGPLEVRQPRVRDNSADKEQRVTFSSSILPPYLRRSSKTTRRRHAPAASSGPRVQEVSSTSLS
;
A
#
# COMPACT_ATOMS: atom_id res chain seq x y z
N MET A 1 -14.73 2.67 -0.89
CA MET A 1 -13.60 2.67 0.06
C MET A 1 -12.26 3.02 -0.60
N LEU A 2 -11.80 2.33 -1.65
CA LEU A 2 -10.51 2.65 -2.30
C LEU A 2 -10.41 4.10 -2.81
N ARG A 3 -11.42 4.58 -3.53
CA ARG A 3 -11.46 5.95 -4.06
C ARG A 3 -11.33 6.99 -2.94
N THR A 4 -12.14 6.86 -1.88
CA THR A 4 -12.10 7.74 -0.72
C THR A 4 -10.72 7.78 -0.09
N ALA A 5 -10.08 6.61 0.08
CA ALA A 5 -8.75 6.54 0.68
C ALA A 5 -7.69 7.28 -0.18
N ILE A 6 -7.78 7.17 -1.51
CA ILE A 6 -6.91 7.93 -2.42
C ILE A 6 -7.21 9.44 -2.34
N GLU A 7 -8.47 9.83 -2.25
CA GLU A 7 -8.85 11.24 -2.10
C GLU A 7 -8.32 11.83 -0.79
N THR A 8 -8.37 11.07 0.32
CA THR A 8 -7.76 11.44 1.60
C THR A 8 -6.25 11.57 1.49
N GLU A 9 -5.55 10.60 0.90
CA GLU A 9 -4.09 10.64 0.73
C GLU A 9 -3.64 11.88 -0.09
N VAL A 10 -4.39 12.22 -1.13
CA VAL A 10 -4.16 13.43 -1.92
C VAL A 10 -4.39 14.69 -1.08
N HIS A 11 -5.44 14.71 -0.27
CA HIS A 11 -5.74 15.85 0.60
C HIS A 11 -4.64 16.06 1.65
N GLU A 12 -4.21 14.98 2.31
CA GLU A 12 -3.11 15.01 3.28
C GLU A 12 -1.80 15.49 2.64
N PHE A 13 -1.46 14.98 1.45
CA PHE A 13 -0.27 15.44 0.73
C PHE A 13 -0.34 16.93 0.42
N ILE A 14 -1.50 17.42 -0.02
CA ILE A 14 -1.70 18.83 -0.31
C ILE A 14 -1.53 19.64 0.97
N LEU A 15 -2.19 19.27 2.08
CA LEU A 15 -2.09 19.96 3.36
C LEU A 15 -0.67 20.01 3.90
N ALA A 16 0.08 18.90 3.82
CA ALA A 16 1.47 18.83 4.24
C ALA A 16 2.41 19.81 3.51
N HIS A 17 1.96 20.38 2.38
CA HIS A 17 2.71 21.36 1.59
C HIS A 17 2.00 22.72 1.52
N GLU A 18 1.14 23.05 2.49
CA GLU A 18 0.38 24.31 2.48
C GLU A 18 1.23 25.58 2.63
N ASP A 19 2.42 25.44 3.22
CA ASP A 19 3.41 26.52 3.36
C ASP A 19 4.12 26.85 2.04
N ARG A 20 4.03 25.95 1.04
CA ARG A 20 4.58 26.21 -0.29
C ARG A 20 3.66 27.16 -1.04
N ARG A 21 3.96 28.44 -0.95
CA ARG A 21 3.19 29.53 -1.56
C ARG A 21 4.06 30.37 -2.48
N ASP A 22 3.43 31.00 -3.47
CA ASP A 22 4.08 32.00 -4.32
C ASP A 22 4.16 33.37 -3.61
N GLU A 23 4.76 34.35 -4.29
CA GLU A 23 4.89 35.73 -3.83
C GLU A 23 3.53 36.41 -3.56
N ARG A 24 2.45 35.89 -4.13
CA ARG A 24 1.07 36.37 -3.95
C ARG A 24 0.33 35.61 -2.86
N GLY A 25 1.00 34.69 -2.16
CA GLY A 25 0.42 33.85 -1.11
C GLY A 25 -0.44 32.69 -1.63
N GLN A 26 -0.44 32.40 -2.93
CA GLN A 26 -1.20 31.29 -3.52
C GLN A 26 -0.45 29.98 -3.36
N ARG A 27 -1.18 28.91 -3.01
CA ARG A 27 -0.59 27.58 -2.82
C ARG A 27 -0.04 27.04 -4.14
N LEU A 28 1.22 26.59 -4.12
CA LEU A 28 1.91 26.04 -5.29
C LEU A 28 1.52 24.58 -5.55
N VAL A 29 1.25 23.82 -4.49
CA VAL A 29 0.84 22.41 -4.58
C VAL A 29 -0.68 22.30 -4.57
N VAL A 30 -1.25 21.96 -5.73
CA VAL A 30 -2.69 21.96 -5.96
C VAL A 30 -3.17 20.65 -6.57
N ARG A 31 -4.43 20.31 -6.31
CA ARG A 31 -5.13 19.26 -7.05
C ARG A 31 -5.46 19.79 -8.45
N ASN A 32 -4.94 19.13 -9.48
CA ASN A 32 -5.14 19.53 -10.88
C ASN A 32 -5.74 18.37 -11.71
N GLY A 33 -7.03 18.11 -11.49
CA GLY A 33 -7.79 17.10 -12.21
C GLY A 33 -7.47 15.66 -11.78
N TYR A 34 -7.48 14.75 -12.76
CA TYR A 34 -7.30 13.32 -12.54
C TYR A 34 -6.44 12.69 -13.64
N LYS A 35 -5.79 11.58 -13.33
CA LYS A 35 -5.16 10.70 -14.32
C LYS A 35 -6.24 9.96 -15.15
N PRO A 36 -5.88 9.38 -16.32
CA PRO A 36 -6.76 8.49 -17.05
C PRO A 36 -7.26 7.35 -16.15
N THR A 37 -8.51 6.96 -16.37
CA THR A 37 -9.09 5.78 -15.70
C THR A 37 -8.32 4.53 -16.12
N ARG A 38 -8.09 3.63 -15.16
CA ARG A 38 -7.53 2.31 -15.43
C ARG A 38 -8.23 1.25 -14.60
N GLU A 39 -8.24 0.04 -15.13
CA GLU A 39 -8.79 -1.11 -14.45
C GLU A 39 -7.72 -1.80 -13.57
N ILE A 40 -8.13 -2.22 -12.38
CA ILE A 40 -7.31 -2.99 -11.45
C ILE A 40 -8.06 -4.26 -11.11
N LEU A 41 -7.41 -5.40 -11.30
CA LEU A 41 -8.00 -6.67 -10.94
C LEU A 41 -7.91 -6.90 -9.43
N THR A 42 -9.06 -7.03 -8.79
CA THR A 42 -9.19 -7.34 -7.36
C THR A 42 -9.70 -8.77 -7.17
N GLY A 43 -9.65 -9.28 -5.93
CA GLY A 43 -10.26 -10.57 -5.61
C GLY A 43 -11.77 -10.64 -5.85
N ALA A 44 -12.45 -9.50 -5.96
CA ALA A 44 -13.89 -9.41 -6.29
C ALA A 44 -14.15 -9.21 -7.79
N GLY A 45 -13.09 -9.16 -8.61
CA GLY A 45 -13.18 -8.83 -10.04
C GLY A 45 -12.52 -7.49 -10.39
N PRO A 46 -12.71 -7.04 -11.64
CA PRO A 46 -12.12 -5.80 -12.12
C PRO A 46 -12.74 -4.57 -11.44
N LEU A 47 -11.89 -3.59 -11.13
CA LEU A 47 -12.28 -2.33 -10.52
C LEU A 47 -11.70 -1.16 -11.31
N GLU A 48 -12.56 -0.31 -11.84
CA GLU A 48 -12.14 0.94 -12.48
C GLU A 48 -11.74 1.98 -11.42
N VAL A 49 -10.56 2.55 -11.58
CA VAL A 49 -10.01 3.57 -10.67
C VAL A 49 -9.53 4.78 -11.45
N ARG A 50 -9.92 5.96 -10.98
CA ARG A 50 -9.48 7.26 -11.50
C ARG A 50 -8.79 8.06 -10.39
N GLN A 51 -7.46 8.11 -10.43
CA GLN A 51 -6.66 8.75 -9.39
C GLN A 51 -6.63 10.28 -9.56
N PRO A 52 -6.89 11.08 -8.50
CA PRO A 52 -6.67 12.52 -8.55
C PRO A 52 -5.20 12.86 -8.83
N ARG A 53 -4.96 13.97 -9.52
CA ARG A 53 -3.61 14.44 -9.85
C ARG A 53 -3.26 15.63 -8.97
N VAL A 54 -2.05 15.61 -8.43
CA VAL A 54 -1.44 16.77 -7.78
C VAL A 54 -0.44 17.39 -8.75
N ARG A 55 -0.38 18.72 -8.80
CA ARG A 55 0.59 19.50 -9.56
C ARG A 55 1.25 20.49 -8.63
N ASP A 56 2.58 20.55 -8.68
CA ASP A 56 3.35 21.65 -8.13
C ASP A 56 3.60 22.69 -9.24
N ASN A 57 3.17 23.92 -9.00
CA ASN A 57 3.29 25.05 -9.92
C ASN A 57 4.58 25.87 -9.72
N SER A 58 5.51 25.43 -8.86
CA SER A 58 6.82 26.08 -8.68
C SER A 58 7.50 26.34 -10.02
N ALA A 59 8.03 27.55 -10.21
CA ALA A 59 8.68 27.94 -11.47
C ALA A 59 9.94 27.10 -11.71
N ASP A 60 10.75 26.94 -10.67
CA ASP A 60 11.87 26.02 -10.64
C ASP A 60 11.37 24.56 -10.61
N LYS A 61 11.87 23.75 -11.53
CA LYS A 61 11.51 22.34 -11.66
C LYS A 61 12.20 21.47 -10.62
N GLU A 62 13.40 21.82 -10.19
CA GLU A 62 14.18 21.04 -9.21
C GLU A 62 13.54 21.10 -7.82
N GLN A 63 12.85 22.20 -7.52
CA GLN A 63 12.14 22.39 -6.28
C GLN A 63 10.76 21.73 -6.24
N ARG A 64 10.27 21.16 -7.36
CA ARG A 64 8.90 20.62 -7.42
C ARG A 64 8.76 19.34 -6.63
N VAL A 65 7.72 19.27 -5.82
CA VAL A 65 7.32 18.02 -5.17
C VAL A 65 6.42 17.19 -6.09
N THR A 66 6.64 15.87 -6.08
CA THR A 66 5.83 14.93 -6.86
C THR A 66 5.03 14.04 -5.94
N PHE A 67 3.72 13.99 -6.19
CA PHE A 67 2.84 13.05 -5.50
C PHE A 67 2.92 11.65 -6.13
N SER A 68 3.18 10.65 -5.30
CA SER A 68 2.99 9.24 -5.63
C SER A 68 2.08 8.61 -4.57
N SER A 69 1.06 7.89 -5.02
CA SER A 69 0.12 7.20 -4.13
C SER A 69 0.75 5.92 -3.57
N SER A 70 0.72 5.75 -2.26
CA SER A 70 1.14 4.53 -1.57
C SER A 70 0.05 3.46 -1.68
N ILE A 71 -1.21 3.89 -1.67
CA ILE A 71 -2.38 3.02 -1.81
C ILE A 71 -2.51 2.50 -3.25
N LEU A 72 -2.19 3.34 -4.23
CA LEU A 72 -2.33 3.05 -5.66
C LEU A 72 -1.02 3.27 -6.44
N PRO A 73 -0.02 2.37 -6.32
CA PRO A 73 1.23 2.49 -7.06
C PRO A 73 1.01 2.61 -8.58
N PRO A 74 1.86 3.35 -9.32
CA PRO A 74 1.68 3.61 -10.75
C PRO A 74 1.57 2.35 -11.62
N TYR A 75 2.16 1.24 -11.21
CA TYR A 75 2.19 -0.01 -11.97
C TYR A 75 1.29 -1.11 -11.39
N LEU A 76 0.43 -0.78 -10.42
CA LEU A 76 -0.47 -1.77 -9.82
C LEU A 76 -1.55 -2.18 -10.83
N ARG A 77 -1.44 -3.41 -11.35
CA ARG A 77 -2.45 -4.03 -12.24
C ARG A 77 -3.37 -5.01 -11.52
N ARG A 78 -2.88 -5.66 -10.45
CA ARG A 78 -3.62 -6.64 -9.67
C ARG A 78 -3.38 -6.38 -8.19
N SER A 79 -4.43 -6.27 -7.39
CA SER A 79 -4.27 -6.17 -5.92
C SER A 79 -3.79 -7.52 -5.38
N SER A 80 -2.72 -7.54 -4.59
CA SER A 80 -2.29 -8.74 -3.89
C SER A 80 -3.32 -9.10 -2.83
N LYS A 81 -4.21 -10.05 -3.14
CA LYS A 81 -4.97 -10.77 -2.13
C LYS A 81 -4.51 -12.22 -2.10
N THR A 82 -3.87 -12.57 -1.00
CA THR A 82 -3.73 -13.95 -0.49
C THR A 82 -2.91 -14.91 -1.36
N THR A 83 -1.58 -14.88 -1.18
CA THR A 83 -0.85 -16.15 -1.19
C THR A 83 -1.39 -16.95 -0.02
N ARG A 84 -2.23 -17.95 -0.27
CA ARG A 84 -2.65 -18.92 0.75
C ARG A 84 -1.37 -19.63 1.19
N ARG A 85 -0.71 -19.18 2.27
CA ARG A 85 0.32 -19.99 2.93
C ARG A 85 -0.38 -21.29 3.27
N ARG A 86 -0.05 -22.38 2.58
CA ARG A 86 -0.44 -23.70 3.05
C ARG A 86 0.21 -23.83 4.42
N HIS A 87 -0.60 -23.88 5.45
CA HIS A 87 -0.16 -24.31 6.76
C HIS A 87 0.28 -25.76 6.57
N ALA A 88 1.59 -26.00 6.51
CA ALA A 88 2.10 -27.37 6.62
C ALA A 88 1.73 -27.86 8.03
N PRO A 89 1.02 -28.99 8.18
CA PRO A 89 0.79 -29.54 9.50
C PRO A 89 2.14 -29.97 10.09
N ALA A 90 2.41 -29.50 11.32
CA ALA A 90 3.58 -29.89 12.07
C ALA A 90 3.62 -31.42 12.21
N ALA A 91 4.72 -32.03 11.79
CA ALA A 91 4.96 -33.44 12.00
C ALA A 91 4.84 -33.76 13.49
N SER A 92 3.92 -34.68 13.80
CA SER A 92 3.70 -35.25 15.11
C SER A 92 5.01 -35.84 15.66
N SER A 93 5.55 -35.23 16.72
CA SER A 93 6.54 -35.86 17.58
C SER A 93 5.88 -37.07 18.24
N GLY A 94 6.30 -38.28 17.85
CA GLY A 94 5.96 -39.52 18.56
C GLY A 94 6.73 -39.61 19.88
N PRO A 95 6.16 -40.23 20.93
CA PRO A 95 6.82 -40.33 22.23
C PRO A 95 7.96 -41.35 22.17
N ARG A 96 9.15 -40.94 22.60
CA ARG A 96 10.31 -41.81 22.82
C ARG A 96 10.06 -42.61 24.10
N VAL A 97 9.72 -43.89 23.95
CA VAL A 97 9.70 -44.89 25.02
C VAL A 97 11.11 -44.94 25.66
N GLN A 98 11.19 -44.64 26.96
CA GLN A 98 12.35 -44.98 27.78
C GLN A 98 12.08 -46.38 28.33
N GLU A 99 12.88 -47.36 27.89
CA GLU A 99 12.94 -48.65 28.57
C GLU A 99 13.53 -48.44 29.96
N VAL A 100 12.69 -48.60 30.97
CA VAL A 100 13.11 -48.86 32.34
C VAL A 100 13.28 -50.36 32.47
N SER A 101 14.49 -50.82 32.76
CA SER A 101 14.75 -52.18 33.22
C SER A 101 15.66 -52.10 34.43
N SER A 102 15.01 -51.88 35.57
CA SER A 102 15.54 -52.10 36.90
C SER A 102 15.44 -53.57 37.30
N THR A 103 16.39 -54.01 38.14
CA THR A 103 16.35 -55.19 39.05
C THR A 103 16.51 -56.56 38.36
N SER A 104 17.18 -57.60 38.90
CA SER A 104 17.72 -57.90 40.23
C SER A 104 18.44 -59.27 40.18
N LEU A 105 19.38 -59.52 41.11
CA LEU A 105 19.81 -60.84 41.64
C LEU A 105 20.45 -61.85 40.63
N SER A 106 21.48 -62.63 40.94
CA SER A 106 22.17 -63.02 42.18
C SER A 106 23.68 -63.11 41.95
#